data_AF-A0A7V2XHU8-F1
#
_entry.id   AF-A0A7V2XHU8-F1
#
_cell.length_a   1.000
_cell.length_b   1.000
_cell.length_c   1.000
_cell.angle_alpha   90.00
_cell.angle_beta   90.00
_cell.angle_gamma   90.00
#
_symmetry.space_group_name_H-M   'P 1'
#
loop_
_entity.id
_entity.type
_entity.pdbx_description
1 polymer ?
#
loop_
_entity_poly.entity_id
_entity_poly.type
_entity_poly.pdbx_seq_one_letter_code
_entity_poly.pdbx_strand_id
1 'polypeptide(L)'
;MENRCILMERGPTLTGISWGREFPSEGYEVIIDARRIAGQEEFLYVTFPVGGEHCALLTGALRGEATGLANVDGQDARAGGMIGKGVRIESGRQHRVRLRVTEAKVEAWFNQEKVVDLPLAGHRFTCREVGPAAPFGISAWQAKVAIRNIQMRRVGGE
;
A
#
# COMPACT_ATOMS: atom_id res chain seq x y z
N MET A 1 24.28 9.68 -13.13
CA MET A 1 23.52 10.16 -11.96
C MET A 1 22.03 9.96 -12.26
N GLU A 2 21.43 8.85 -11.85
CA GLU A 2 20.01 8.55 -12.14
C GLU A 2 19.09 9.05 -11.00
N ASN A 3 18.90 10.38 -11.02
CA ASN A 3 17.75 11.21 -10.65
C ASN A 3 16.69 10.74 -9.63
N ARG A 4 16.85 11.20 -8.37
CA ARG A 4 15.83 11.51 -7.34
C ARG A 4 14.77 10.43 -7.06
N CYS A 5 15.21 9.25 -6.66
CA CYS A 5 14.35 8.22 -6.07
C CYS A 5 14.99 7.67 -4.79
N ILE A 6 14.16 7.05 -3.95
CA ILE A 6 14.62 6.14 -2.90
C ILE A 6 14.67 4.76 -3.55
N LEU A 7 15.83 4.10 -3.46
CA LEU A 7 16.03 2.74 -3.94
C LEU A 7 15.98 1.78 -2.76
N MET A 8 14.97 0.91 -2.76
CA MET A 8 14.89 -0.21 -1.84
C MET A 8 15.51 -1.43 -2.53
N GLU A 9 16.66 -1.88 -2.02
CA GLU A 9 17.31 -3.11 -2.49
C GLU A 9 16.53 -4.36 -2.07
N ARG A 10 16.80 -5.49 -2.72
CA ARG A 10 16.17 -6.76 -2.39
C ARG A 10 16.72 -7.31 -1.06
N GLY A 11 15.87 -7.40 -0.05
CA GLY A 11 16.16 -8.13 1.20
C GLY A 11 15.71 -9.61 1.19
N PRO A 12 16.03 -10.37 2.25
CA PRO A 12 15.60 -11.76 2.41
C PRO A 12 14.09 -11.90 2.67
N THR A 13 13.45 -10.86 3.21
CA THR A 13 12.00 -10.77 3.44
C THR A 13 11.48 -9.42 2.93
N LEU A 14 10.93 -8.57 3.82
CA LEU A 14 10.54 -7.20 3.50
C LEU A 14 11.74 -6.26 3.57
N THR A 15 11.83 -5.35 2.61
CA THR A 15 12.67 -4.15 2.70
C THR A 15 11.76 -2.94 2.55
N GLY A 16 11.90 -1.95 3.43
CA GLY A 16 10.98 -0.82 3.46
C GLY A 16 11.52 0.41 4.15
N ILE A 17 10.74 1.48 4.03
CA ILE A 17 10.93 2.74 4.75
C ILE A 17 9.67 3.03 5.58
N SER A 18 9.86 3.65 6.74
CA SER A 18 8.77 4.06 7.62
C SER A 18 8.86 5.54 7.95
N TRP A 19 7.69 6.13 8.20
CA TRP A 19 7.57 7.48 8.69
C TRP A 19 7.85 7.48 10.20
N GLY A 20 8.99 8.06 10.61
CA GLY A 20 9.45 8.00 12.01
C GLY A 20 8.73 8.95 12.98
N ARG A 21 7.55 9.46 12.65
CA ARG A 21 6.75 10.39 13.48
C ARG A 21 5.29 9.98 13.48
N GLU A 22 4.48 10.70 14.25
CA GLU A 22 3.03 10.58 14.17
C GLU A 22 2.53 10.80 12.73
N PHE A 23 1.52 10.02 12.36
CA PHE A 23 0.83 10.09 11.08
C PHE A 23 -0.67 10.17 11.35
N PRO A 24 -1.45 10.99 10.62
CA PRO A 24 -2.88 11.12 10.88
C PRO A 24 -3.61 9.79 10.69
N SER A 25 -4.58 9.48 11.55
CA SER A 25 -5.37 8.25 11.46
C SER A 25 -6.35 8.22 10.29
N GLU A 26 -6.78 9.39 9.82
CA GLU A 26 -7.74 9.57 8.73
C GLU A 26 -7.70 11.01 8.19
N GLY A 27 -8.51 11.29 7.17
CA GLY A 27 -8.59 12.61 6.53
C GLY A 27 -7.34 12.94 5.73
N TYR A 28 -6.75 11.95 5.07
CA TYR A 28 -5.55 12.13 4.27
C TYR A 28 -5.61 11.35 2.95
N GLU A 29 -4.79 11.80 2.01
CA GLU A 29 -4.49 11.09 0.78
C GLU A 29 -2.99 11.01 0.58
N VAL A 30 -2.51 9.83 0.18
CA VAL A 30 -1.12 9.57 -0.17
C VAL A 30 -1.02 9.20 -1.64
N ILE A 31 -0.02 9.76 -2.32
CA ILE A 31 0.39 9.37 -3.67
C ILE A 31 1.83 8.88 -3.62
N ILE A 32 2.10 7.76 -4.29
CA ILE A 32 3.42 7.16 -4.44
C ILE A 32 3.61 6.80 -5.90
N ASP A 33 4.72 7.23 -6.50
CA ASP A 33 5.17 6.72 -7.77
C ASP A 33 6.24 5.66 -7.54
N ALA A 34 6.08 4.48 -8.11
CA ALA A 34 6.97 3.36 -7.87
C ALA A 34 7.24 2.55 -9.14
N ARG A 35 8.40 1.89 -9.19
CA ARG A 35 8.80 1.03 -10.31
C ARG A 35 9.51 -0.21 -9.78
N ARG A 36 9.03 -1.39 -10.16
CA ARG A 36 9.71 -2.66 -9.87
C ARG A 36 10.92 -2.78 -10.79
N ILE A 37 12.11 -2.81 -10.21
CA ILE A 37 13.39 -2.96 -10.92
C ILE A 37 13.73 -4.44 -11.07
N ALA A 38 13.55 -5.24 -10.02
CA ALA A 38 13.75 -6.68 -10.02
C ALA A 38 12.84 -7.37 -8.99
N GLY A 39 12.56 -8.66 -9.18
CA GLY A 39 11.59 -9.44 -8.39
C GLY A 39 10.39 -9.87 -9.24
N GLN A 40 9.67 -10.91 -8.80
CA GLN A 40 8.67 -11.59 -9.64
C GLN A 40 7.26 -11.56 -9.04
N GLU A 41 7.12 -11.77 -7.74
CA GLU A 41 5.80 -12.14 -7.16
C GLU A 41 4.99 -10.93 -6.69
N GLU A 42 5.57 -10.05 -5.87
CA GLU A 42 4.88 -8.92 -5.24
C GLU A 42 5.54 -7.59 -5.59
N PHE A 43 4.81 -6.48 -5.48
CA PHE A 43 5.32 -5.15 -5.82
C PHE A 43 5.51 -4.24 -4.62
N LEU A 44 4.42 -3.77 -4.00
CA LEU A 44 4.48 -2.87 -2.84
C LEU A 44 3.44 -3.25 -1.79
N TYR A 45 3.85 -3.02 -0.55
CA TYR A 45 3.05 -2.98 0.65
C TYR A 45 3.03 -1.54 1.12
N VAL A 46 1.85 -0.94 1.27
CA VAL A 46 1.69 0.34 1.93
C VAL A 46 0.96 0.08 3.24
N THR A 47 1.66 0.22 4.36
CA THR A 47 1.11 0.16 5.72
C THR A 47 0.65 1.55 6.11
N PHE A 48 -0.58 1.67 6.61
CA PHE A 48 -1.17 2.97 6.92
C PHE A 48 -2.21 2.88 8.04
N PRO A 49 -2.45 3.96 8.79
CA PRO A 49 -3.46 3.98 9.84
C PRO A 49 -4.88 4.18 9.25
N VAL A 50 -5.89 3.58 9.87
CA VAL A 50 -7.30 3.74 9.48
C VAL A 50 -8.21 3.42 10.67
N GLY A 51 -9.18 4.29 10.96
CA GLY A 51 -10.21 4.01 11.98
C GLY A 51 -9.66 3.70 13.38
N GLY A 52 -8.51 4.29 13.75
CA GLY A 52 -7.81 4.02 15.02
C GLY A 52 -6.91 2.78 15.02
N GLU A 53 -6.89 2.02 13.92
CA GLU A 53 -6.06 0.83 13.71
C GLU A 53 -5.10 1.03 12.53
N HIS A 54 -4.54 -0.05 11.99
CA HIS A 54 -3.74 -0.03 10.75
C HIS A 54 -4.29 -1.02 9.72
N CYS A 55 -3.97 -0.78 8.45
CA CYS A 55 -4.27 -1.66 7.32
C CYS A 55 -3.07 -1.67 6.36
N ALA A 56 -3.06 -2.62 5.42
CA ALA A 56 -2.04 -2.71 4.39
C ALA A 56 -2.69 -2.78 3.00
N LEU A 57 -2.26 -1.91 2.10
CA LEU A 57 -2.58 -2.00 0.67
C LEU A 57 -1.46 -2.79 -0.01
N LEU A 58 -1.80 -3.93 -0.58
CA LEU A 58 -0.87 -4.77 -1.32
C LEU A 58 -1.10 -4.58 -2.81
N THR A 59 -0.02 -4.40 -3.58
CA THR A 59 -0.06 -4.28 -5.03
C THR A 59 0.62 -5.47 -5.68
N GLY A 60 -0.11 -6.13 -6.58
CA GLY A 60 0.34 -7.35 -7.27
C GLY A 60 0.68 -8.48 -6.31
N ALA A 61 -0.08 -8.63 -5.22
CA ALA A 61 -0.06 -9.81 -4.38
C ALA A 61 -0.58 -11.04 -5.14
N LEU A 62 -0.45 -12.22 -4.51
CA LEU A 62 -0.90 -13.50 -5.07
C LEU A 62 -0.32 -13.73 -6.47
N ARG A 63 1.02 -13.66 -6.59
CA ARG A 63 1.75 -13.82 -7.86
C ARG A 63 1.38 -12.79 -8.93
N GLY A 64 1.00 -11.57 -8.51
CA GLY A 64 0.64 -10.48 -9.42
C GLY A 64 -0.83 -10.41 -9.79
N GLU A 65 -1.69 -11.26 -9.21
CA GLU A 65 -3.11 -11.37 -9.55
C GLU A 65 -4.02 -10.48 -8.71
N ALA A 66 -3.54 -9.91 -7.60
CA ALA A 66 -4.38 -9.14 -6.69
C ALA A 66 -3.75 -7.80 -6.28
N THR A 67 -4.57 -6.75 -6.30
CA THR A 67 -4.25 -5.46 -5.69
C THR A 67 -5.41 -5.03 -4.81
N GLY A 68 -5.16 -4.83 -3.52
CA GLY A 68 -6.24 -4.61 -2.56
C GLY A 68 -5.79 -4.49 -1.12
N LEU A 69 -6.77 -4.32 -0.23
CA LEU A 69 -6.56 -4.25 1.20
C LEU A 69 -6.38 -5.66 1.78
N ALA A 70 -5.41 -5.78 2.68
CA ALA A 70 -5.22 -6.92 3.56
C ALA A 70 -5.64 -6.56 5.00
N ASN A 71 -5.80 -7.58 5.83
CA ASN A 71 -6.15 -7.48 7.25
C ASN A 71 -7.50 -6.79 7.53
N VAL A 72 -8.47 -6.97 6.63
CA VAL A 72 -9.86 -6.57 6.83
C VAL A 72 -10.67 -7.80 7.27
N ASP A 73 -11.52 -7.62 8.27
CA ASP A 73 -12.46 -8.62 8.81
C ASP A 73 -11.83 -9.95 9.28
N GLY A 74 -10.51 -9.94 9.54
CA GLY A 74 -9.75 -11.14 9.93
C GLY A 74 -9.52 -12.14 8.79
N GLN A 75 -9.72 -11.72 7.55
CA GLN A 75 -9.49 -12.56 6.37
C GLN A 75 -7.99 -12.71 6.06
N ASP A 76 -7.58 -13.91 5.66
CA ASP A 76 -6.19 -14.17 5.25
C ASP A 76 -5.98 -13.71 3.80
N ALA A 77 -5.18 -12.66 3.63
CA ALA A 77 -4.84 -12.11 2.33
C ALA A 77 -4.15 -13.13 1.41
N ARG A 78 -3.30 -14.02 1.96
CA ARG A 78 -2.58 -15.05 1.19
C ARG A 78 -3.52 -16.17 0.72
N ALA A 79 -4.65 -16.36 1.40
CA ALA A 79 -5.70 -17.29 1.02
C ALA A 79 -6.78 -16.66 0.10
N GLY A 80 -6.55 -15.44 -0.41
CA GLY A 80 -7.50 -14.74 -1.29
C GLY A 80 -8.47 -13.81 -0.56
N GLY A 81 -8.31 -13.61 0.75
CA GLY A 81 -9.15 -12.75 1.58
C GLY A 81 -8.94 -11.23 1.42
N MET A 82 -8.31 -10.79 0.33
CA MET A 82 -8.07 -9.37 0.07
C MET A 82 -9.33 -8.69 -0.48
N ILE A 83 -9.59 -7.46 -0.05
CA ILE A 83 -10.63 -6.62 -0.64
C ILE A 83 -10.00 -5.75 -1.72
N GLY A 84 -10.24 -6.07 -2.99
CA GLY A 84 -9.69 -5.31 -4.09
C GLY A 84 -10.00 -5.90 -5.47
N LYS A 85 -9.11 -5.67 -6.43
CA LYS A 85 -9.24 -6.14 -7.81
C LYS A 85 -7.92 -6.72 -8.32
N GLY A 86 -8.01 -7.60 -9.31
CA GLY A 86 -6.84 -8.05 -10.03
C GLY A 86 -6.37 -7.02 -11.04
N VAL A 87 -5.16 -6.49 -10.84
CA VAL A 87 -4.54 -5.53 -11.76
C VAL A 87 -3.12 -5.99 -12.07
N ARG A 88 -2.83 -6.12 -13.36
CA ARG A 88 -1.51 -6.57 -13.84
C ARG A 88 -0.45 -5.51 -13.55
N ILE A 89 0.67 -5.96 -13.01
CA ILE A 89 1.86 -5.13 -12.83
C ILE A 89 2.82 -5.33 -13.99
N GLU A 90 3.30 -4.23 -14.54
CA GLU A 90 4.26 -4.22 -15.64
C GLU A 90 5.65 -3.92 -15.06
N SER A 91 6.51 -4.94 -14.99
CA SER A 91 7.89 -4.76 -14.54
C SER A 91 8.63 -3.74 -15.41
N GLY A 92 9.46 -2.90 -14.78
CA GLY A 92 10.18 -1.82 -15.47
C GLY A 92 9.33 -0.59 -15.79
N ARG A 93 8.00 -0.66 -15.69
CA ARG A 93 7.11 0.50 -15.83
C ARG A 93 6.95 1.21 -14.50
N GLN A 94 6.79 2.52 -14.57
CA GLN A 94 6.39 3.30 -13.42
C GLN A 94 4.87 3.21 -13.23
N HIS A 95 4.47 2.85 -12.02
CA HIS A 95 3.10 2.77 -11.56
C HIS A 95 2.83 3.83 -10.50
N ARG A 96 1.60 4.37 -10.52
CA ARG A 96 1.13 5.30 -9.48
C ARG A 96 0.19 4.58 -8.54
N VAL A 97 0.46 4.67 -7.25
CA VAL A 97 -0.45 4.23 -6.19
C VAL A 97 -1.05 5.47 -5.54
N ARG A 98 -2.37 5.51 -5.41
CA ARG A 98 -3.08 6.54 -4.64
C ARG A 98 -3.93 5.85 -3.58
N LEU A 99 -3.82 6.31 -2.34
CA LEU A 99 -4.57 5.82 -1.20
C LEU A 99 -5.24 7.02 -0.53
N ARG A 100 -6.56 6.99 -0.37
CA ARG A 100 -7.33 7.99 0.36
C ARG A 100 -8.00 7.32 1.56
N VAL A 101 -7.81 7.89 2.74
CA VAL A 101 -8.43 7.45 3.98
C VAL A 101 -9.24 8.60 4.56
N THR A 102 -10.53 8.36 4.76
CA THR A 102 -11.50 9.29 5.33
C THR A 102 -12.21 8.60 6.49
N GLU A 103 -12.95 9.37 7.28
CA GLU A 103 -13.83 8.84 8.33
C GLU A 103 -14.89 7.86 7.77
N ALA A 104 -15.31 8.04 6.51
CA ALA A 104 -16.35 7.21 5.91
C ALA A 104 -15.81 5.96 5.22
N LYS A 105 -14.68 6.06 4.51
CA LYS A 105 -14.14 4.97 3.67
C LYS A 105 -12.63 5.01 3.41
N VAL A 106 -12.10 3.85 3.00
CA VAL A 106 -10.80 3.68 2.36
C VAL A 106 -11.00 3.52 0.86
N GLU A 107 -10.27 4.31 0.08
CA GLU A 107 -10.21 4.16 -1.37
C GLU A 107 -8.77 4.01 -1.84
N ALA A 108 -8.55 3.18 -2.85
CA ALA A 108 -7.25 3.05 -3.48
C ALA A 108 -7.36 2.95 -5.00
N TRP A 109 -6.35 3.52 -5.66
CA TRP A 109 -6.18 3.45 -7.09
C TRP A 109 -4.80 2.93 -7.44
N PHE A 110 -4.76 2.07 -8.44
CA PHE A 110 -3.53 1.66 -9.10
C PHE A 110 -3.56 2.19 -10.52
N ASN A 111 -2.61 3.08 -10.83
CA ASN A 111 -2.64 3.94 -12.01
C ASN A 111 -3.95 4.74 -12.09
N GLN A 112 -4.79 4.45 -13.07
CA GLN A 112 -6.08 5.11 -13.29
C GLN A 112 -7.26 4.29 -12.74
N GLU A 113 -7.03 3.04 -12.36
CA GLU A 113 -8.08 2.13 -11.95
C GLU A 113 -8.35 2.23 -10.45
N LYS A 114 -9.62 2.43 -10.07
CA LYS A 114 -10.04 2.31 -8.67
C LYS A 114 -10.12 0.81 -8.32
N VAL A 115 -9.21 0.38 -7.45
CA VAL A 115 -9.08 -1.02 -7.00
C VAL A 115 -9.79 -1.27 -5.67
N VAL A 116 -9.96 -0.24 -4.84
CA VAL A 116 -10.64 -0.31 -3.53
C VAL A 116 -11.60 0.86 -3.39
N ASP A 117 -12.80 0.58 -2.90
CA ASP A 117 -13.81 1.54 -2.45
C ASP A 117 -14.57 0.87 -1.29
N LEU A 118 -14.05 1.01 -0.07
CA LEU A 118 -14.49 0.23 1.10
C LEU A 118 -14.97 1.18 2.22
N PRO A 119 -16.28 1.19 2.55
CA PRO A 119 -16.77 1.85 3.75
C PRO A 119 -16.08 1.35 5.02
N LEU A 120 -15.82 2.23 5.99
CA LEU A 120 -15.28 1.82 7.30
C LEU A 120 -16.37 1.14 8.15
N ALA A 121 -17.60 1.64 8.06
CA ALA A 121 -18.73 1.14 8.83
C ALA A 121 -18.98 -0.35 8.51
N GLY A 122 -19.06 -1.17 9.56
CA GLY A 122 -19.30 -2.61 9.45
C GLY A 122 -18.05 -3.45 9.16
N HIS A 123 -16.89 -2.83 8.97
CA HIS A 123 -15.61 -3.53 8.76
C HIS A 123 -14.68 -3.40 9.96
N ARG A 124 -13.93 -4.45 10.23
CA ARG A 124 -12.89 -4.46 11.27
C ARG A 124 -11.51 -4.45 10.60
N PHE A 125 -10.75 -3.39 10.83
CA PHE A 125 -9.35 -3.33 10.45
C PHE A 125 -8.51 -3.92 11.58
N THR A 126 -7.49 -4.66 11.19
CA THR A 126 -6.49 -5.20 12.10
C THR A 126 -5.15 -5.07 11.40
N CYS A 127 -4.05 -5.08 12.14
CA CYS A 127 -2.78 -5.32 11.49
C CYS A 127 -1.87 -6.06 12.45
N ARG A 128 -1.80 -7.39 12.33
CA ARG A 128 -0.79 -8.19 13.04
C ARG A 128 0.61 -8.02 12.43
N GLU A 129 0.69 -7.59 11.18
CA GLU A 129 1.93 -7.51 10.39
C GLU A 129 2.47 -6.05 10.25
N VAL A 130 2.12 -5.10 11.13
CA VAL A 130 2.56 -3.69 11.00
C VAL A 130 4.09 -3.58 10.96
N GLY A 131 4.78 -4.50 11.63
CA GLY A 131 6.24 -4.58 11.65
C GLY A 131 6.89 -3.22 11.95
N PRO A 132 8.12 -2.97 11.48
CA PRO A 132 8.78 -1.67 11.60
C PRO A 132 8.21 -0.60 10.64
N ALA A 133 7.14 -0.90 9.90
CA ALA A 133 6.54 -0.02 8.89
C ALA A 133 5.47 0.92 9.47
N ALA A 134 5.07 0.75 10.73
CA ALA A 134 4.14 1.65 11.43
C ALA A 134 4.78 3.02 11.74
N PRO A 135 3.97 4.09 11.87
CA PRO A 135 2.54 4.16 11.61
C PRO A 135 2.18 4.21 10.12
N PHE A 136 3.07 4.78 9.30
CA PHE A 136 2.95 4.76 7.84
C PHE A 136 4.26 4.26 7.23
N GLY A 137 4.18 3.34 6.27
CA GLY A 137 5.38 2.76 5.69
C GLY A 137 5.15 2.16 4.32
N ILE A 138 6.22 2.08 3.55
CA ILE A 138 6.25 1.50 2.20
C ILE A 138 7.29 0.41 2.22
N SER A 139 6.92 -0.81 1.86
CA SER A 139 7.84 -1.95 1.79
C SER A 139 7.60 -2.79 0.55
N ALA A 140 8.58 -3.65 0.25
CA ALA A 140 8.56 -4.58 -0.87
C ALA A 140 9.05 -5.95 -0.40
N TRP A 141 8.35 -7.00 -0.81
CA TRP A 141 8.73 -8.39 -0.51
C TRP A 141 9.69 -8.91 -1.57
N GLN A 142 10.93 -9.22 -1.15
CA GLN A 142 11.97 -9.83 -1.99
C GLN A 142 12.13 -9.19 -3.38
N ALA A 143 11.91 -7.89 -3.50
CA ALA A 143 11.97 -7.13 -4.74
C ALA A 143 12.86 -5.89 -4.60
N LYS A 144 13.51 -5.52 -5.69
CA LYS A 144 14.20 -4.23 -5.82
C LYS A 144 13.23 -3.22 -6.40
N VAL A 145 12.95 -2.14 -5.67
CA VAL A 145 11.94 -1.16 -6.05
C VAL A 145 12.49 0.25 -5.93
N ALA A 146 12.25 1.07 -6.95
CA ALA A 146 12.50 2.51 -6.90
C ALA A 146 11.19 3.22 -6.60
N ILE A 147 11.16 4.06 -5.57
CA ILE A 147 10.01 4.90 -5.21
C ILE A 147 10.38 6.38 -5.27
N ARG A 148 9.45 7.22 -5.69
CA ARG A 148 9.61 8.66 -5.82
C ARG A 148 8.25 9.36 -5.66
N ASN A 149 8.29 10.69 -5.58
CA ASN A 149 7.08 11.51 -5.54
C ASN A 149 6.08 11.05 -4.45
N ILE A 150 6.62 10.76 -3.26
CA ILE A 150 5.81 10.41 -2.10
C ILE A 150 5.21 11.71 -1.57
N GLN A 151 3.89 11.83 -1.66
CA GLN A 151 3.16 13.02 -1.26
C GLN A 151 2.02 12.63 -0.34
N MET A 152 1.82 13.40 0.72
CA MET A 152 0.63 13.32 1.56
C MET A 152 -0.04 14.69 1.57
N ARG A 153 -1.37 14.69 1.49
CA ARG A 153 -2.19 15.87 1.73
C ARG A 153 -3.34 15.55 2.67
N ARG A 154 -3.78 16.54 3.44
CA ARG A 154 -5.06 16.47 4.14
C ARG A 154 -6.20 16.55 3.13
N VAL A 155 -7.26 15.80 3.38
CA VAL A 155 -8.50 15.85 2.61
C VAL A 155 -9.68 16.03 3.58
N GLY A 156 -10.75 16.66 3.12
CA GLY A 156 -12.00 16.74 3.88
C GLY A 156 -12.71 15.39 3.96
N GLY A 157 -13.63 15.27 4.93
CA GLY A 157 -14.54 14.14 5.01
C GLY A 157 -15.57 14.19 3.88
N GLU A 158 -15.68 13.10 3.13
CA GLU A 158 -16.82 12.76 2.27
C GLU A 158 -17.24 11.33 2.61
#